data_AF-A0A6I9M1H6-F1
#
_entry.id   AF-A0A6I9M1H6-F1
#
_cell.length_a   1.000
_cell.length_b   1.000
_cell.length_c   1.000
_cell.angle_alpha   90.00
_cell.angle_beta   90.00
_cell.angle_gamma   90.00
#
_symmetry.space_group_name_H-M   'P 1'
#
loop_
_entity.id
_entity.type
_entity.pdbx_description
1 polymer ?
#
loop_
_entity_poly.entity_id
_entity_poly.type
_entity_poly.pdbx_seq_one_letter_code
_entity_poly.pdbx_strand_id
1 'polypeptide(L)'
;MSTVLTVQIEKALKERIIHNLLNTKCGENLYMSSDPTSWSAVIQNWYDESEFFTYGVGAKPNAAVGHYTQVVWYSSYKVGCGIAYCPNQDILKYFYVCQYCPAGNNALTKSTPYQQGEACASCPNNCDNGLCTNSCEYEDLLSNCESLKNSAGCAHELLKEKCQATCLCEGKIH
;
A
#
# COMPACT_ATOMS: atom_id res chain seq x y z
N MET A 1 -23.76 -0.08 -17.61
CA MET A 1 -22.99 -0.41 -16.39
C MET A 1 -23.22 0.73 -15.42
N SER A 2 -24.05 0.44 -14.42
CA SER A 2 -24.99 1.38 -13.83
C SER A 2 -24.36 2.21 -12.71
N THR A 3 -24.73 3.48 -12.63
CA THR A 3 -24.43 4.49 -11.60
C THR A 3 -24.56 3.97 -10.16
N VAL A 4 -25.31 2.90 -9.95
CA VAL A 4 -25.44 2.16 -8.69
C VAL A 4 -24.11 1.54 -8.22
N LEU A 5 -23.28 1.02 -9.13
CA LEU A 5 -21.95 0.47 -8.82
C LEU A 5 -21.05 1.56 -8.23
N THR A 6 -21.05 2.75 -8.85
CA THR A 6 -20.33 3.92 -8.35
C THR A 6 -20.87 4.36 -6.99
N VAL A 7 -22.19 4.36 -6.77
CA VAL A 7 -22.79 4.81 -5.49
C VAL A 7 -22.53 3.85 -4.34
N GLN A 8 -22.55 2.53 -4.54
CA GLN A 8 -22.26 1.56 -3.48
C GLN A 8 -20.76 1.45 -3.18
N ILE A 9 -19.91 1.53 -4.20
CA ILE A 9 -18.46 1.69 -4.03
C ILE A 9 -18.19 3.02 -3.33
N GLU A 10 -18.80 4.14 -3.74
CA GLU A 10 -18.66 5.44 -3.06
C GLU A 10 -19.20 5.44 -1.63
N LYS A 11 -20.23 4.64 -1.32
CA LYS A 11 -20.77 4.53 0.05
C LYS A 11 -19.85 3.71 0.94
N ALA A 12 -19.27 2.61 0.44
CA ALA A 12 -18.23 1.85 1.11
C ALA A 12 -16.91 2.65 1.25
N LEU A 13 -16.54 3.41 0.21
CA LEU A 13 -15.42 4.35 0.21
C LEU A 13 -15.70 5.61 1.05
N LYS A 14 -16.95 5.96 1.37
CA LYS A 14 -17.34 7.09 2.24
C LYS A 14 -17.28 6.74 3.72
N GLU A 15 -17.27 5.47 4.09
CA GLU A 15 -16.91 5.01 5.42
C GLU A 15 -15.38 5.06 5.62
N ARG A 16 -14.76 6.20 5.23
CA ARG A 16 -13.34 6.58 5.36
C ARG A 16 -12.91 6.69 6.82
N ILE A 17 -13.06 5.62 7.60
CA ILE A 17 -12.68 5.61 9.00
C ILE A 17 -11.15 5.80 9.14
N ILE A 18 -10.34 5.35 8.17
CA ILE A 18 -8.87 5.43 8.26
C ILE A 18 -8.29 6.75 7.72
N HIS A 19 -8.82 7.31 6.63
CA HIS A 19 -8.22 8.50 5.98
C HIS A 19 -8.24 9.77 6.84
N ASN A 20 -9.27 9.98 7.67
CA ASN A 20 -9.37 11.18 8.50
C ASN A 20 -8.65 11.06 9.85
N LEU A 21 -8.26 9.85 10.27
CA LEU A 21 -7.63 9.63 11.57
C LEU A 21 -6.10 9.64 11.52
N LEU A 22 -5.48 9.44 10.35
CA LEU A 22 -4.03 9.22 10.25
C LEU A 22 -3.24 10.31 9.49
N ASN A 23 -3.89 11.27 8.82
CA ASN A 23 -3.22 12.24 7.93
C ASN A 23 -2.26 11.59 6.90
N THR A 24 -2.50 10.31 6.58
CA THR A 24 -1.67 9.42 5.77
C THR A 24 -2.49 8.95 4.57
N LYS A 25 -1.85 8.87 3.40
CA LYS A 25 -2.51 8.30 2.22
C LYS A 25 -2.42 6.79 2.29
N CYS A 26 -3.54 6.11 2.08
CA CYS A 26 -3.58 4.64 2.06
C CYS A 26 -3.86 4.12 0.64
N GLY A 27 -3.27 2.98 0.31
CA GLY A 27 -3.60 2.17 -0.86
C GLY A 27 -4.77 1.25 -0.58
N GLU A 28 -5.25 0.55 -1.60
CA GLU A 28 -6.44 -0.30 -1.51
C GLU A 28 -6.31 -1.52 -2.42
N ASN A 29 -6.64 -2.70 -1.90
CA ASN A 29 -6.93 -3.88 -2.71
C ASN A 29 -8.41 -4.26 -2.56
N LEU A 30 -9.01 -4.66 -3.68
CA LEU A 30 -10.42 -5.02 -3.78
C LEU A 30 -10.57 -6.45 -4.28
N TYR A 31 -11.59 -7.16 -3.80
CA TYR A 31 -11.97 -8.48 -4.30
C TYR A 31 -13.48 -8.66 -4.25
N MET A 32 -14.04 -9.37 -5.22
CA MET A 32 -15.47 -9.64 -5.32
C MET A 32 -15.72 -11.12 -5.62
N SER A 33 -16.71 -11.72 -4.96
CA SER A 33 -17.11 -13.11 -5.16
C SER A 33 -18.61 -13.31 -5.07
N SER A 34 -19.12 -14.40 -5.67
CA SER A 34 -20.52 -14.82 -5.56
C SER A 34 -20.85 -15.41 -4.19
N ASP A 35 -19.88 -16.10 -3.59
CA ASP A 35 -20.01 -16.87 -2.36
C ASP A 35 -18.98 -16.40 -1.31
N PRO A 36 -19.24 -16.62 -0.01
CA PRO A 36 -18.27 -16.32 1.03
C PRO A 36 -16.92 -16.99 0.74
N THR A 37 -15.85 -16.20 0.81
CA THR A 37 -14.48 -16.59 0.51
C THR A 37 -13.62 -16.26 1.72
N SER A 38 -12.73 -17.18 2.12
CA SER A 38 -11.83 -16.93 3.24
C SER A 38 -10.86 -15.80 2.95
N TRP A 39 -10.49 -15.02 3.96
CA TRP A 39 -9.47 -13.95 3.82
C TRP A 39 -8.14 -14.48 3.28
N SER A 40 -7.73 -15.69 3.66
CA SER A 40 -6.52 -16.33 3.12
C SER A 40 -6.61 -16.54 1.61
N ALA A 41 -7.77 -16.98 1.10
CA ALA A 41 -7.96 -17.15 -0.34
C ALA A 41 -8.01 -15.81 -1.09
N VAL A 42 -8.62 -14.77 -0.49
CA VAL A 42 -8.62 -13.41 -1.06
C VAL A 42 -7.20 -12.84 -1.15
N ILE A 43 -6.42 -12.95 -0.06
CA ILE A 43 -5.03 -12.47 -0.03
C ILE A 43 -4.15 -13.27 -1.00
N GLN A 44 -4.34 -14.59 -1.07
CA GLN A 44 -3.63 -15.43 -2.04
C GLN A 44 -3.95 -15.00 -3.48
N ASN A 45 -5.21 -14.72 -3.81
CA ASN A 45 -5.59 -14.25 -5.14
C ASN A 45 -4.90 -12.93 -5.52
N TRP A 46 -4.79 -11.98 -4.57
CA TRP A 46 -4.00 -10.76 -4.77
C TRP A 46 -2.51 -11.05 -4.96
N TYR A 47 -1.97 -12.00 -4.20
CA TYR A 47 -0.56 -12.40 -4.26
C TYR A 47 -0.20 -13.15 -5.56
N ASP A 48 -1.13 -13.93 -6.12
CA ASP A 48 -0.92 -14.74 -7.34
C ASP A 48 -0.61 -13.88 -8.57
N GLU A 49 -0.88 -12.58 -8.54
CA GLU A 49 -0.39 -11.66 -9.58
C GLU A 49 1.15 -11.63 -9.67
N SER A 50 1.86 -12.12 -8.65
CA SER A 50 3.32 -12.33 -8.65
C SER A 50 3.79 -13.18 -9.84
N GLU A 51 2.98 -14.11 -10.33
CA GLU A 51 3.28 -14.93 -11.51
C GLU A 51 3.48 -14.09 -12.79
N PHE A 52 2.93 -12.88 -12.81
CA PHE A 52 3.02 -11.93 -13.92
C PHE A 52 3.95 -10.75 -13.64
N PHE A 53 4.69 -10.78 -12.54
CA PHE A 53 5.62 -9.73 -12.13
C PHE A 53 7.07 -10.18 -12.25
N THR A 54 7.93 -9.29 -12.75
CA THR A 54 9.38 -9.45 -12.71
C THR A 54 9.99 -8.28 -11.96
N TYR A 55 10.72 -8.53 -10.87
CA TYR A 55 11.37 -7.48 -10.09
C TYR A 55 12.32 -6.63 -10.96
N GLY A 56 12.31 -5.32 -10.76
CA GLY A 56 13.06 -4.33 -11.55
C GLY A 56 12.45 -4.01 -12.91
N VAL A 57 11.60 -4.89 -13.45
CA VAL A 57 10.95 -4.73 -14.77
C VAL A 57 9.48 -4.32 -14.63
N GLY A 58 8.75 -4.91 -13.69
CA GLY A 58 7.32 -4.68 -13.47
C GLY A 58 6.43 -5.77 -14.08
N ALA A 59 5.25 -5.38 -14.57
CA ALA A 59 4.25 -6.30 -15.10
C ALA A 59 4.64 -6.85 -16.47
N LYS A 60 4.32 -8.13 -16.72
CA LYS A 60 4.25 -8.68 -18.08
C LYS A 60 3.21 -7.90 -18.90
N PRO A 61 3.36 -7.83 -20.25
CA PRO A 61 2.38 -7.15 -21.10
C PRO A 61 0.96 -7.64 -20.85
N ASN A 62 0.02 -6.70 -20.71
CA ASN A 62 -1.41 -6.94 -20.44
C ASN A 62 -1.73 -7.63 -19.08
N ALA A 63 -0.80 -7.68 -18.14
CA ALA A 63 -1.05 -8.21 -16.80
C ALA A 63 -1.28 -7.10 -15.75
N ALA A 64 -2.14 -7.38 -14.78
CA ALA A 64 -2.26 -6.60 -13.55
C ALA A 64 -1.37 -7.21 -12.47
N VAL A 65 -0.62 -6.35 -11.78
CA VAL A 65 0.29 -6.73 -10.67
C VAL A 65 0.13 -5.83 -9.45
N GLY A 66 -0.86 -4.94 -9.47
CA GLY A 66 -1.04 -3.90 -8.47
C GLY A 66 -1.43 -4.43 -7.10
N HIS A 67 -2.21 -5.52 -7.05
CA HIS A 67 -2.59 -6.12 -5.79
C HIS A 67 -1.38 -6.80 -5.15
N TYR A 68 -0.61 -7.57 -5.93
CA TYR A 68 0.61 -8.21 -5.45
C TYR A 68 1.61 -7.17 -4.95
N THR A 69 1.92 -6.14 -5.76
CA THR A 69 2.90 -5.13 -5.36
C THR A 69 2.47 -4.37 -4.11
N GLN A 70 1.17 -4.16 -3.88
CA GLN A 70 0.67 -3.59 -2.63
C GLN A 70 0.81 -4.54 -1.43
N VAL A 71 0.56 -5.84 -1.60
CA VAL A 71 0.72 -6.84 -0.53
C VAL A 71 2.17 -6.92 -0.04
N VAL A 72 3.14 -6.77 -0.95
CA VAL A 72 4.58 -6.86 -0.61
C VAL A 72 5.27 -5.50 -0.50
N TRP A 73 4.51 -4.41 -0.37
CA TRP A 73 5.07 -3.06 -0.36
C TRP A 73 5.81 -2.75 0.95
N TYR A 74 7.11 -2.48 0.89
CA TYR A 74 7.99 -2.44 2.07
C TYR A 74 7.57 -1.42 3.14
N SER A 75 7.00 -0.29 2.75
CA SER A 75 6.59 0.78 3.67
C SER A 75 5.14 0.68 4.11
N SER A 76 4.33 -0.24 3.56
CA SER A 76 2.93 -0.41 3.96
C SER A 76 2.79 -1.29 5.21
N TYR A 77 2.98 -0.71 6.39
CA TYR A 77 3.04 -1.45 7.65
C TYR A 77 1.74 -1.49 8.46
N LYS A 78 0.72 -0.70 8.09
CA LYS A 78 -0.63 -0.76 8.66
C LYS A 78 -1.59 -1.32 7.62
N VAL A 79 -2.43 -2.26 8.02
CA VAL A 79 -3.48 -2.82 7.17
C VAL A 79 -4.81 -2.90 7.94
N GLY A 80 -5.90 -2.53 7.28
CA GLY A 80 -7.26 -2.68 7.78
C GLY A 80 -8.16 -3.24 6.70
N CYS A 81 -8.93 -4.28 7.02
CA CYS A 81 -9.74 -5.00 6.06
C CYS A 81 -11.20 -5.14 6.49
N GLY A 82 -12.11 -5.21 5.52
CA GLY A 82 -13.55 -5.37 5.74
C GLY A 82 -14.22 -6.12 4.60
N ILE A 83 -15.34 -6.76 4.93
CA ILE A 83 -16.20 -7.47 3.97
C ILE A 83 -17.62 -6.93 4.07
N ALA A 84 -18.26 -6.71 2.92
CA ALA A 84 -19.68 -6.36 2.82
C ALA A 84 -20.45 -7.42 2.01
N TYR A 85 -21.60 -7.83 2.51
CA TYR A 85 -22.59 -8.58 1.74
C TYR A 85 -23.56 -7.62 1.04
N CYS A 86 -23.66 -7.76 -0.27
CA CYS A 86 -24.40 -6.89 -1.19
C CYS A 86 -25.54 -7.69 -1.84
N PRO A 87 -26.68 -7.90 -1.16
CA PRO A 87 -27.77 -8.78 -1.63
C PRO A 87 -28.42 -8.33 -2.95
N ASN A 88 -28.34 -7.04 -3.26
CA ASN A 88 -28.89 -6.45 -4.48
C ASN A 88 -27.96 -6.59 -5.70
N GLN A 89 -26.81 -7.26 -5.57
CA GLN A 89 -25.93 -7.60 -6.68
C GLN A 89 -26.33 -8.96 -7.26
N ASP A 90 -26.46 -9.02 -8.58
CA ASP A 90 -26.98 -10.22 -9.26
C ASP A 90 -26.02 -11.42 -9.17
N ILE A 91 -24.71 -11.15 -9.29
CA ILE A 91 -23.67 -12.18 -9.38
C ILE A 91 -22.69 -12.10 -8.21
N LEU A 92 -22.04 -10.94 -8.03
CA LEU A 92 -20.96 -10.75 -7.07
C LEU A 92 -21.49 -10.11 -5.80
N LYS A 93 -21.88 -10.96 -4.84
CA LYS A 93 -22.59 -10.55 -3.62
C LYS A 93 -21.68 -10.25 -2.44
N TYR A 94 -20.40 -10.60 -2.49
CA TYR A 94 -19.45 -10.33 -1.40
C TYR A 94 -18.34 -9.43 -1.89
N PHE A 95 -18.14 -8.30 -1.21
CA PHE A 95 -17.13 -7.30 -1.54
C PHE A 95 -16.12 -7.17 -0.40
N TYR A 96 -14.86 -7.39 -0.71
CA TYR A 96 -13.74 -7.38 0.23
C TYR A 96 -12.85 -6.20 -0.09
N VAL A 97 -12.43 -5.50 0.96
CA VAL A 97 -11.57 -4.32 0.87
C VAL A 97 -10.46 -4.49 1.90
N CYS A 98 -9.21 -4.25 1.50
CA CYS A 98 -8.11 -4.00 2.43
C CYS A 98 -7.46 -2.67 2.08
N GLN A 99 -7.30 -1.80 3.08
CA GLN A 99 -6.55 -0.55 2.97
C GLN A 99 -5.17 -0.72 3.61
N TYR A 100 -4.15 -0.18 2.95
CA TYR A 100 -2.74 -0.31 3.30
C TYR A 100 -2.14 1.07 3.52
N CYS A 101 -1.56 1.33 4.68
CA CYS A 101 -1.07 2.64 5.06
C CYS A 101 0.37 2.57 5.60
N PRO A 102 1.29 3.44 5.13
CA PRO A 102 1.21 4.29 3.93
C PRO A 102 0.88 3.53 2.65
N ALA A 103 0.38 4.28 1.65
CA ALA A 103 0.04 3.75 0.34
C ALA A 103 1.26 3.21 -0.40
N GLY A 104 1.12 2.03 -0.98
CA GLY A 104 2.12 1.48 -1.87
C GLY A 104 1.97 1.94 -3.31
N ASN A 105 2.57 1.18 -4.23
CA ASN A 105 2.39 1.33 -5.67
C ASN A 105 2.75 2.73 -6.22
N ASN A 106 3.76 3.38 -5.65
CA ASN A 106 4.32 4.59 -6.23
C ASN A 106 4.77 4.32 -7.68
N ALA A 107 4.31 5.16 -8.62
CA ALA A 107 4.50 4.95 -10.04
C ALA A 107 5.98 4.81 -10.46
N LEU A 108 6.91 5.45 -9.74
CA LEU A 108 8.34 5.42 -10.04
C LEU A 108 9.04 4.16 -9.50
N THR A 109 8.54 3.57 -8.42
CA THR A 109 9.18 2.44 -7.73
C THR A 109 8.33 1.16 -7.76
N LYS A 110 7.23 1.15 -8.52
CA LYS A 110 6.31 -0.01 -8.58
C LYS A 110 6.96 -1.30 -9.04
N SER A 111 8.01 -1.23 -9.87
CA SER A 111 8.78 -2.41 -10.30
C SER A 111 9.75 -2.91 -9.22
N THR A 112 9.97 -2.17 -8.14
CA THR A 112 10.84 -2.50 -7.01
C THR A 112 10.09 -2.24 -5.69
N PRO A 113 9.04 -3.02 -5.37
CA PRO A 113 8.15 -2.77 -4.23
C PRO A 113 8.82 -2.96 -2.85
N TYR A 114 10.02 -3.52 -2.84
CA TYR A 114 10.91 -3.67 -1.69
C TYR A 114 12.35 -3.63 -2.17
N GLN A 115 13.32 -3.45 -1.26
CA GLN A 115 14.73 -3.58 -1.59
C GLN A 115 15.14 -5.06 -1.56
N GLN A 116 15.70 -5.59 -2.65
CA GLN A 116 16.30 -6.93 -2.67
C GLN A 116 17.58 -6.97 -1.81
N GLY A 117 17.73 -8.04 -1.02
CA GLY A 117 18.89 -8.25 -0.17
C GLY A 117 18.64 -9.32 0.89
N GLU A 118 19.59 -9.43 1.82
CA GLU A 118 19.39 -10.23 3.02
C GLU A 118 18.22 -9.66 3.85
N ALA A 119 17.39 -10.55 4.40
CA ALA A 119 16.27 -10.14 5.23
C ALA A 119 16.76 -9.27 6.39
N CYS A 120 16.07 -8.16 6.64
CA CYS A 120 16.41 -7.18 7.67
C CYS A 120 17.79 -6.50 7.55
N ALA A 121 18.48 -6.55 6.41
CA ALA A 121 19.75 -5.84 6.22
C ALA A 121 19.65 -4.32 6.50
N SER A 122 18.49 -3.72 6.21
CA SER A 122 18.20 -2.30 6.47
C SER A 122 17.70 -2.02 7.89
N CYS A 123 17.53 -3.04 8.74
CA CYS A 123 16.97 -2.94 10.10
C CYS A 123 17.54 -4.02 11.05
N PRO A 124 18.87 -4.19 11.18
CA PRO A 124 19.46 -5.34 11.87
C PRO A 124 19.06 -5.47 13.35
N ASN A 125 18.77 -4.35 14.01
CA ASN A 125 18.35 -4.31 15.42
C ASN A 125 16.82 -4.31 15.62
N ASN A 126 16.05 -4.33 14.53
CA ASN A 126 14.59 -4.21 14.54
C ASN A 126 13.99 -5.23 13.57
N CYS A 127 14.33 -6.51 13.77
CA CYS A 127 13.94 -7.61 12.90
C CYS A 127 13.10 -8.63 13.67
N ASP A 128 11.92 -8.95 13.15
CA ASP A 128 11.08 -10.05 13.59
C ASP A 128 10.84 -10.99 12.42
N ASN A 129 11.45 -12.18 12.47
CA ASN A 129 11.30 -13.24 11.46
C ASN A 129 11.45 -12.77 10.01
N GLY A 130 12.43 -11.88 9.76
CA GLY A 130 12.73 -11.35 8.43
C GLY A 130 11.94 -10.09 8.04
N LEU A 131 11.11 -9.56 8.94
CA LEU A 131 10.37 -8.31 8.76
C LEU A 131 10.92 -7.20 9.67
N CYS A 132 11.06 -5.99 9.12
CA CYS A 132 11.46 -4.82 9.91
C CYS A 132 10.33 -4.32 10.81
N THR A 133 10.66 -3.92 12.04
CA THR A 133 9.69 -3.42 13.04
C THR A 133 9.86 -1.93 13.39
N ASN A 134 10.75 -1.22 12.70
CA ASN A 134 11.09 0.18 12.90
C ASN A 134 10.53 1.10 11.80
N SER A 135 9.23 1.01 11.50
CA SER A 135 8.57 1.84 10.49
C SER A 135 8.46 3.31 10.91
N CYS A 136 8.50 4.21 9.91
CA CYS A 136 8.26 5.64 10.09
C CYS A 136 6.75 5.95 10.11
N GLU A 137 6.34 6.90 10.95
CA GLU A 137 4.95 7.38 11.00
C GLU A 137 4.69 8.57 10.07
N TYR A 138 5.77 9.19 9.57
CA TYR A 138 5.71 10.27 8.61
C TYR A 138 5.84 9.74 7.18
N GLU A 139 5.41 10.57 6.21
CA GLU A 139 5.54 10.29 4.78
C GLU A 139 6.29 11.41 4.07
N ASP A 140 6.99 11.06 3.01
CA ASP A 140 7.49 12.02 2.04
C ASP A 140 6.45 12.21 0.93
N LEU A 141 6.07 13.46 0.70
CA LEU A 141 5.13 13.86 -0.34
C LEU A 141 5.85 14.14 -1.68
N LEU A 142 7.18 14.20 -1.67
CA LEU A 142 8.01 14.37 -2.85
C LEU A 142 8.95 13.17 -3.01
N SER A 143 9.10 12.67 -4.23
CA SER A 143 9.94 11.51 -4.51
C SER A 143 11.44 11.80 -4.41
N ASN A 144 11.85 13.07 -4.42
CA ASN A 144 13.25 13.51 -4.39
C ASN A 144 13.66 14.14 -3.04
N CYS A 145 12.97 13.80 -1.95
CA CYS A 145 13.23 14.36 -0.63
C CYS A 145 14.67 14.19 -0.16
N GLU A 146 15.31 13.05 -0.44
CA GLU A 146 16.74 12.88 -0.09
C GLU A 146 17.66 13.82 -0.88
N SER A 147 17.43 14.01 -2.19
CA SER A 147 18.19 14.99 -2.97
C SER A 147 18.00 16.43 -2.47
N LEU A 148 16.77 16.76 -2.08
CA LEU A 148 16.43 18.07 -1.51
C LEU A 148 17.08 18.28 -0.14
N LYS A 149 17.09 17.25 0.72
CA LYS A 149 17.74 17.30 2.05
C LYS A 149 19.22 17.59 1.92
N ASN A 150 19.90 16.92 0.98
CA ASN A 150 21.31 17.15 0.72
C ASN A 150 21.62 18.56 0.18
N SER A 151 20.65 19.20 -0.48
CA SER A 151 20.83 20.51 -1.11
C SER A 151 20.44 21.69 -0.19
N ALA A 152 19.34 21.57 0.56
CA ALA A 152 18.75 22.67 1.34
C ALA A 152 18.67 22.40 2.85
N GLY A 153 18.82 21.13 3.26
CA GLY A 153 18.67 20.70 4.64
C GLY A 153 17.23 20.71 5.16
N CYS A 154 16.96 19.94 6.20
CA CYS A 154 15.63 19.78 6.79
C CYS A 154 15.07 21.05 7.48
N ALA A 155 15.89 22.10 7.63
CA ALA A 155 15.43 23.39 8.15
C ALA A 155 14.58 24.18 7.13
N HIS A 156 14.72 23.87 5.83
CA HIS A 156 14.00 24.53 4.75
C HIS A 156 12.50 24.28 4.82
N GLU A 157 11.67 25.33 4.65
CA GLU A 157 10.21 25.28 4.84
C GLU A 157 9.53 24.18 4.03
N LEU A 158 9.90 24.05 2.74
CA LEU A 158 9.37 22.99 1.87
C LEU A 158 9.62 21.59 2.44
N LEU A 159 10.81 21.32 3.00
CA LEU A 159 11.18 19.98 3.48
C LEU A 159 10.51 19.67 4.81
N LYS A 160 10.33 20.67 5.68
CA LYS A 160 9.57 20.52 6.93
C LYS A 160 8.14 20.03 6.68
N GLU A 161 7.53 20.48 5.58
CA GLU A 161 6.15 20.11 5.26
C GLU A 161 6.07 18.87 4.35
N LYS A 162 6.95 18.75 3.36
CA LYS A 162 6.82 17.75 2.29
C LYS A 162 7.77 16.56 2.39
N CYS A 163 8.78 16.61 3.26
CA CYS A 163 9.83 15.60 3.39
C CYS A 163 10.02 15.13 4.85
N GLN A 164 8.90 14.91 5.54
CA GLN A 164 8.90 14.63 6.97
C GLN A 164 9.56 13.30 7.29
N ALA A 165 9.37 12.27 6.47
CA ALA A 165 9.99 10.97 6.70
C ALA A 165 11.52 11.08 6.55
N THR A 166 11.99 11.62 5.43
CA THR A 166 13.42 11.88 5.18
C THR A 166 14.10 12.68 6.30
N CYS A 167 13.37 13.60 6.94
CA CYS A 167 13.90 14.52 7.94
C CYS A 167 13.71 14.08 9.41
N LEU A 168 12.71 13.26 9.73
CA LEU A 168 12.34 12.92 11.11
C LEU A 168 12.48 11.41 11.43
N CYS A 169 12.73 10.57 10.43
CA CYS A 169 12.76 9.12 10.56
C CYS A 169 14.14 8.51 10.32
N GLU A 170 15.18 9.12 10.90
CA GLU A 170 16.53 8.54 10.88
C GLU A 170 16.52 7.13 11.49
N GLY A 171 17.11 6.17 10.76
CA GLY A 171 17.16 4.77 11.17
C GLY A 171 15.81 4.03 11.13
N LYS A 172 14.79 4.58 10.47
CA LYS A 172 13.47 3.95 10.28
C LYS A 172 13.14 3.70 8.81
N ILE A 173 12.33 2.69 8.55
CA ILE A 173 11.86 2.33 7.20
C ILE A 173 10.76 3.30 6.74
N HIS A 174 10.92 3.92 5.58
CA HIS A 174 9.94 4.80 4.92
C HIS A 174 10.10 4.81 3.40
#